data_AF-A0A3A4NNT6-F1
#
_entry.id   AF-A0A3A4NNT6-F1
#
_cell.length_a   1.000
_cell.length_b   1.000
_cell.length_c   1.000
_cell.angle_alpha   90.00
_cell.angle_beta   90.00
_cell.angle_gamma   90.00
#
_symmetry.space_group_name_H-M   'P 1'
#
loop_
_entity.id
_entity.type
_entity.pdbx_description
1 polymer ?
#
loop_
_entity_poly.entity_id
_entity_poly.type
_entity_poly.pdbx_seq_one_letter_code
_entity_poly.pdbx_strand_id
1 'polypeptide(L)'
;MKGKQRAQQWKAQAQEKMKAQAATQRSKAAHGLEETAEALRQAGQSLREKNKASLADYAEKAAERTDDLSHYLREKDIDELIGEVEGFVRRQPWVVVGGAFLAGAMLSRFLKASGEQAE
;
A
#
# COMPACT_ATOMS: atom_id res chain seq x y z
N MET A 1 22.21 6.83 -30.90
CA MET A 1 21.75 7.48 -29.64
C MET A 1 20.22 7.69 -29.54
N LYS A 2 19.42 7.61 -30.62
CA LYS A 2 17.96 7.86 -30.59
C LYS A 2 17.13 6.89 -29.71
N GLY A 3 17.59 5.65 -29.50
CA GLY A 3 16.88 4.65 -28.69
C GLY A 3 16.75 5.01 -27.21
N LYS A 4 17.79 5.63 -26.61
CA LYS A 4 17.77 6.02 -25.20
C LYS A 4 16.77 7.15 -24.93
N GLN A 5 16.63 8.10 -25.85
CA GLN A 5 15.68 9.21 -25.73
C GLN A 5 14.22 8.74 -25.84
N ARG A 6 13.91 7.84 -26.79
CA ARG A 6 12.58 7.22 -26.89
C ARG A 6 12.22 6.44 -25.62
N ALA A 7 13.17 5.68 -25.08
CA ALA A 7 12.96 4.93 -23.84
C ALA A 7 12.68 5.85 -22.64
N GLN A 8 13.38 6.99 -22.53
CA GLN A 8 13.14 7.95 -21.45
C GLN A 8 11.80 8.67 -21.59
N GLN A 9 11.41 9.06 -22.80
CA GLN A 9 10.10 9.69 -23.02
C GLN A 9 8.94 8.74 -22.69
N TRP A 10 9.06 7.46 -23.06
CA TRP A 10 8.07 6.46 -22.71
C TRP A 10 7.99 6.25 -21.19
N LYS A 11 9.14 6.18 -20.50
CA LYS A 11 9.19 6.09 -19.03
C LYS A 11 8.53 7.29 -18.35
N ALA A 12 8.83 8.51 -18.81
CA ALA A 12 8.28 9.73 -18.23
C ALA A 12 6.75 9.78 -18.35
N GLN A 13 6.22 9.49 -19.54
CA GLN A 13 4.76 9.43 -19.75
C GLN A 13 4.09 8.31 -18.95
N ALA A 14 4.74 7.14 -18.85
CA ALA A 14 4.23 6.05 -18.04
C ALA A 14 4.21 6.43 -16.55
N GLN A 15 5.27 7.05 -16.05
CA GLN A 15 5.34 7.53 -14.67
C GLN A 15 4.27 8.56 -14.38
N GLU A 16 4.06 9.54 -15.26
CA GLU A 16 3.06 10.58 -15.06
C GLU A 16 1.64 10.01 -15.00
N LYS A 17 1.29 9.13 -15.94
CA LYS A 17 -0.01 8.42 -15.93
C LYS A 17 -0.18 7.56 -14.69
N MET A 18 0.87 6.83 -14.30
CA MET A 18 0.84 6.01 -13.08
C MET A 18 0.68 6.87 -11.83
N LYS A 19 1.34 8.03 -11.74
CA LYS A 19 1.21 8.96 -10.61
C LYS A 19 -0.22 9.49 -10.50
N ALA A 20 -0.80 9.96 -11.61
CA ALA A 20 -2.16 10.47 -11.64
C ALA A 20 -3.20 9.39 -11.25
N GLN A 21 -3.04 8.16 -11.77
CA GLN A 21 -3.91 7.05 -11.41
C GLN A 21 -3.70 6.59 -9.97
N ALA A 22 -2.46 6.54 -9.49
CA ALA A 22 -2.13 6.20 -8.11
C ALA A 22 -2.71 7.20 -7.12
N ALA A 23 -2.65 8.51 -7.40
CA ALA A 23 -3.25 9.53 -6.55
C ALA A 23 -4.77 9.28 -6.35
N THR A 24 -5.48 9.01 -7.45
CA THR A 24 -6.91 8.69 -7.40
C THR A 24 -7.19 7.42 -6.58
N GLN A 25 -6.44 6.34 -6.84
CA GLN A 25 -6.68 5.06 -6.16
C GLN A 25 -6.28 5.11 -4.68
N ARG A 26 -5.24 5.87 -4.33
CA ARG A 26 -4.88 6.13 -2.94
C ARG A 26 -5.94 6.89 -2.20
N SER A 27 -6.48 7.95 -2.78
CA SER A 27 -7.56 8.71 -2.15
C SER A 27 -8.76 7.81 -1.83
N LYS A 28 -9.13 6.91 -2.76
CA LYS A 28 -10.18 5.91 -2.51
C LYS A 28 -9.81 4.91 -1.42
N ALA A 29 -8.57 4.40 -1.43
CA ALA A 29 -8.10 3.46 -0.42
C ALA A 29 -8.02 4.12 0.97
N ALA A 30 -7.51 5.35 1.06
CA ALA A 30 -7.49 6.13 2.29
C ALA A 30 -8.91 6.33 2.83
N HIS A 31 -9.87 6.68 1.97
CA HIS A 31 -11.25 6.82 2.39
C HIS A 31 -11.84 5.51 2.94
N GLY A 32 -11.61 4.37 2.28
CA GLY A 32 -12.07 3.07 2.80
C GLY A 32 -11.39 2.66 4.11
N LEU A 33 -10.12 3.05 4.31
CA LEU A 33 -9.41 2.86 5.58
C LEU A 33 -9.98 3.75 6.69
N GLU A 34 -10.30 5.00 6.38
CA GLU A 34 -10.98 5.93 7.30
C GLU A 34 -12.33 5.38 7.75
N GLU A 35 -13.16 4.91 6.81
CA GLU A 35 -14.44 4.23 7.13
C GLU A 35 -14.24 2.99 8.01
N THR A 36 -13.17 2.22 7.76
CA THR A 36 -12.83 1.04 8.56
C THR A 36 -12.39 1.45 9.98
N ALA A 37 -11.59 2.50 10.11
CA ALA A 37 -11.16 3.04 11.39
C ALA A 37 -12.36 3.55 12.20
N GLU A 38 -13.30 4.25 11.57
CA GLU A 38 -14.55 4.68 12.21
C GLU A 38 -15.39 3.50 12.68
N ALA A 39 -15.55 2.46 11.86
CA ALA A 39 -16.27 1.25 12.25
C ALA A 39 -15.62 0.54 13.45
N LEU A 40 -14.29 0.47 13.47
CA LEU A 40 -13.52 -0.09 14.59
C LEU A 40 -13.69 0.75 15.86
N ARG A 41 -13.69 2.08 15.74
CA ARG A 41 -13.89 3.01 16.86
C ARG A 41 -15.30 2.87 17.44
N GLN A 42 -16.33 2.78 16.60
CA GLN A 42 -17.71 2.51 17.02
C GLN A 42 -17.84 1.14 17.70
N ALA A 43 -17.19 0.10 17.15
CA ALA A 43 -17.17 -1.22 17.78
C ALA A 43 -16.49 -1.17 19.16
N GLY A 44 -15.38 -0.45 19.28
CA GLY A 44 -14.67 -0.22 20.54
C GLY A 44 -15.54 0.46 21.59
N GLN A 45 -16.28 1.51 21.20
CA GLN A 45 -17.24 2.19 22.07
C GLN A 45 -18.34 1.23 22.55
N SER A 46 -18.94 0.45 21.65
CA SER A 46 -19.96 -0.55 22.01
C SER A 46 -19.41 -1.67 22.93
N LEU A 47 -18.16 -2.07 22.74
CA LEU A 47 -17.47 -3.04 23.61
C LEU A 47 -17.24 -2.47 25.02
N ARG A 48 -16.89 -1.18 25.12
CA ARG A 48 -16.69 -0.48 26.39
C ARG A 48 -17.98 -0.39 27.19
N GLU A 49 -19.10 -0.06 26.54
CA GLU A 49 -20.44 -0.06 27.14
C GLU A 49 -20.85 -1.44 27.68
N LYS A 50 -20.42 -2.52 27.02
CA LYS A 50 -20.66 -3.91 27.43
C LYS A 50 -19.68 -4.43 28.50
N ASN A 51 -18.96 -3.54 29.19
CA ASN A 51 -17.92 -3.88 30.18
C ASN A 51 -16.77 -4.75 29.61
N LYS A 52 -16.51 -4.73 28.30
CA LYS A 52 -15.38 -5.43 27.67
C LYS A 52 -14.21 -4.47 27.39
N ALA A 53 -13.71 -3.82 28.44
CA ALA A 53 -12.67 -2.78 28.33
C ALA A 53 -11.42 -3.24 27.56
N SER A 54 -10.91 -4.45 27.81
CA SER A 54 -9.74 -4.96 27.10
C SER A 54 -9.96 -5.10 25.59
N LEU A 55 -11.14 -5.55 25.16
CA LEU A 55 -11.46 -5.63 23.73
C LEU A 55 -11.69 -4.25 23.12
N ALA A 56 -12.27 -3.31 23.88
CA ALA A 56 -12.42 -1.93 23.45
C ALA A 56 -11.06 -1.30 23.15
N ASP A 57 -10.06 -1.49 24.02
CA ASP A 57 -8.71 -0.95 23.81
C ASP A 57 -8.01 -1.57 22.58
N TYR A 58 -8.26 -2.84 22.26
CA TYR A 58 -7.76 -3.44 21.03
C TYR A 58 -8.42 -2.84 19.78
N ALA A 59 -9.73 -2.64 19.81
CA ALA A 59 -10.46 -2.02 18.72
C ALA A 59 -10.02 -0.56 18.51
N GLU A 60 -9.80 0.20 19.58
CA GLU A 60 -9.28 1.57 19.53
C GLU A 60 -7.88 1.61 18.91
N LYS A 61 -6.96 0.72 19.33
CA LYS A 61 -5.61 0.62 18.74
C LYS A 61 -5.65 0.24 17.27
N ALA A 62 -6.56 -0.64 16.88
CA ALA A 62 -6.75 -1.00 15.48
C ALA A 62 -7.30 0.18 14.68
N ALA A 63 -8.24 0.93 15.24
CA ALA A 63 -8.77 2.16 14.64
C ALA A 63 -7.65 3.19 14.42
N GLU A 64 -6.86 3.52 15.47
CA GLU A 64 -5.72 4.45 15.36
C GLU A 64 -4.73 4.02 14.28
N ARG A 65 -4.34 2.75 14.25
CA ARG A 65 -3.40 2.25 13.23
C ARG A 65 -3.97 2.34 11.82
N THR A 66 -5.27 2.13 11.66
CA THR A 66 -5.93 2.21 10.36
C THR A 66 -6.07 3.66 9.90
N ASP A 67 -6.34 4.56 10.84
CA ASP A 67 -6.41 6.00 10.62
C ASP A 67 -5.05 6.58 10.23
N ASP A 68 -3.98 6.22 10.96
CA ASP A 68 -2.59 6.57 10.61
C ASP A 68 -2.26 6.16 9.17
N LEU A 69 -2.69 4.96 8.76
CA LEU A 69 -2.49 4.47 7.40
C LEU A 69 -3.32 5.24 6.36
N SER A 70 -4.57 5.60 6.68
CA SER A 70 -5.40 6.46 5.82
C SER A 70 -4.73 7.80 5.57
N HIS A 71 -4.27 8.45 6.63
CA HIS A 71 -3.54 9.72 6.57
C HIS A 71 -2.27 9.58 5.74
N TYR A 72 -1.46 8.57 6.03
CA TYR A 72 -0.24 8.31 5.28
C TYR A 72 -0.51 8.07 3.78
N LEU A 73 -1.55 7.31 3.41
CA LEU A 73 -1.92 7.09 2.01
C LEU A 73 -2.42 8.35 1.29
N ARG A 74 -3.06 9.27 2.02
CA ARG A 74 -3.61 10.51 1.47
C ARG A 74 -2.54 11.58 1.28
N GLU A 75 -1.60 11.64 2.20
CA GLU A 75 -0.65 12.75 2.33
C GLU A 75 0.70 12.44 1.65
N LYS A 76 1.07 11.16 1.55
CA LYS A 76 2.34 10.75 0.90
C LYS A 76 2.21 10.60 -0.60
N ASP A 77 3.01 11.36 -1.33
CA ASP A 77 3.20 11.18 -2.76
C ASP A 77 3.96 9.87 -3.10
N ILE A 78 3.79 9.37 -4.33
CA ILE A 78 4.59 8.24 -4.88
C ILE A 78 6.09 8.48 -4.63
N ASP A 79 6.55 9.70 -4.85
CA ASP A 79 7.98 10.02 -4.84
C ASP A 79 8.56 9.96 -3.42
N GLU A 80 7.80 10.37 -2.40
CA GLU A 80 8.22 10.23 -1.01
C GLU A 80 8.28 8.77 -0.57
N LEU A 81 7.29 7.97 -0.96
CA LEU A 81 7.27 6.53 -0.68
C LEU A 81 8.48 5.83 -1.29
N ILE A 82 8.86 6.20 -2.52
CA ILE A 82 10.06 5.67 -3.18
C ILE A 82 11.32 6.05 -2.38
N GLY A 83 11.41 7.29 -1.90
CA GLY A 83 12.52 7.75 -1.08
C GLY A 83 12.66 6.96 0.24
N GLU A 84 11.55 6.68 0.91
CA GLU A 84 11.54 5.86 2.13
C GLU A 84 11.95 4.40 1.87
N VAL A 85 11.44 3.82 0.78
CA VAL A 85 11.82 2.47 0.35
C VAL A 85 13.32 2.42 0.05
N GLU A 86 13.90 3.42 -0.62
CA GLU A 86 15.34 3.47 -0.87
C GLU A 86 16.15 3.45 0.45
N GLY A 87 15.71 4.22 1.44
CA GLY A 87 16.30 4.22 2.79
C GLY A 87 16.21 2.85 3.47
N PHE A 88 15.05 2.19 3.39
CA PHE A 88 14.85 0.84 3.93
C PHE A 88 15.75 -0.19 3.24
N VAL A 89 15.85 -0.13 1.92
CA VAL A 89 16.69 -1.03 1.11
C VAL A 89 18.16 -0.92 1.52
N ARG A 90 18.65 0.29 1.75
CA ARG A 90 20.02 0.50 2.25
C ARG A 90 20.24 -0.03 3.66
N ARG A 91 19.22 0.05 4.52
CA ARG A 91 19.33 -0.35 5.94
C ARG A 91 19.21 -1.86 6.14
N GLN A 92 18.43 -2.53 5.30
CA GLN A 92 18.07 -3.94 5.45
C GLN A 92 18.17 -4.68 4.10
N PRO A 93 19.36 -4.77 3.48
CA PRO A 93 19.51 -5.36 2.16
C PRO A 93 19.05 -6.83 2.09
N TRP A 94 19.29 -7.61 3.15
CA TRP A 94 18.89 -9.03 3.23
C TRP A 94 17.37 -9.23 3.17
N VAL A 95 16.60 -8.37 3.86
CA VAL A 95 15.13 -8.45 3.86
C VAL A 95 14.58 -8.15 2.48
N VAL A 96 15.17 -7.17 1.80
CA VAL A 96 14.79 -6.83 0.42
C VAL A 96 15.08 -7.98 -0.54
N VAL A 97 16.26 -8.59 -0.45
CA VAL A 97 16.61 -9.72 -1.33
C VAL A 97 15.66 -10.91 -1.12
N GLY A 98 15.36 -11.26 0.13
CA GLY A 98 14.38 -12.30 0.45
C GLY A 98 12.98 -11.97 -0.05
N GLY A 99 12.54 -10.72 0.17
CA GLY A 99 11.24 -10.23 -0.30
C GLY A 99 11.11 -10.22 -1.81
N ALA A 100 12.15 -9.80 -2.53
CA ALA A 100 12.18 -9.78 -3.99
C ALA A 100 12.09 -11.20 -4.58
N PHE A 101 12.76 -12.18 -3.95
CA PHE A 101 12.66 -13.57 -4.36
C PHE A 101 11.22 -14.10 -4.21
N LEU A 102 10.59 -13.85 -3.06
CA LEU A 102 9.20 -14.24 -2.82
C LEU A 102 8.23 -13.56 -3.78
N ALA A 103 8.39 -12.24 -3.99
CA ALA A 103 7.59 -11.48 -4.93
C ALA A 103 7.74 -12.01 -6.36
N GLY A 104 8.95 -12.34 -6.79
CA GLY A 104 9.22 -12.97 -8.08
C GLY A 104 8.54 -14.33 -8.22
N ALA A 105 8.56 -15.17 -7.17
CA ALA A 105 7.86 -16.45 -7.17
C ALA A 105 6.34 -16.29 -7.26
N MET A 106 5.75 -15.33 -6.54
CA MET A 106 4.32 -15.00 -6.64
C MET A 106 3.95 -14.49 -8.03
N LEU A 107 4.75 -13.59 -8.60
CA LEU A 107 4.53 -13.07 -9.94
C LEU A 107 4.62 -14.19 -10.99
N SER A 108 5.59 -15.10 -10.85
CA SER A 108 5.72 -16.28 -11.70
C SER A 108 4.47 -17.17 -11.62
N ARG A 109 3.96 -17.41 -10.40
CA ARG A 109 2.71 -18.16 -10.22
C ARG A 109 1.51 -17.44 -10.84
N PHE A 110 1.41 -16.11 -10.71
CA PHE A 110 0.32 -15.33 -11.29
C PHE A 110 0.35 -15.39 -12.82
N LEU A 111 1.52 -15.17 -13.43
CA LEU A 111 1.68 -15.25 -14.88
C LEU A 111 1.37 -16.66 -15.42
N LYS A 112 1.82 -17.72 -14.72
CA LYS A 112 1.50 -19.10 -15.10
C LYS A 112 0.00 -19.40 -14.96
N ALA A 113 -0.63 -18.95 -13.88
CA ALA A 113 -2.07 -19.11 -13.67
C ALA A 113 -2.91 -18.31 -14.68
N SER A 114 -2.41 -17.16 -15.13
CA SER A 114 -3.09 -16.36 -16.16
C SER A 114 -2.89 -16.94 -17.57
N GLY A 115 -1.78 -17.64 -17.82
CA GLY A 115 -1.53 -18.35 -19.07
C GLY A 115 -2.40 -19.60 -19.25
N GLU A 116 -2.78 -20.25 -18.15
CA GLU A 116 -3.65 -21.44 -18.15
C GLU A 116 -5.14 -21.10 -18.40
N GLN A 117 -5.49 -19.81 -18.46
CA GLN A 117 -6.84 -19.32 -18.84
C GLN A 117 -6.94 -18.91 -20.31
N ALA A 118 -5.87 -19.08 -21.10
CA ALA A 118 -5.83 -18.71 -22.53
C ALA A 118 -5.87 -19.91 -23.50
N GLU A 119 -6.19 -21.11 -23.02
CA GLU A 119 -6.52 -22.29 -23.87
C GLU A 119 -8.00 -22.68 -23.76
#